data_AF-A0A2E7R882-F1
#
_entry.id   AF-A0A2E7R882-F1
#
_cell.length_a   1.000
_cell.length_b   1.000
_cell.length_c   1.000
_cell.angle_alpha   90.00
_cell.angle_beta   90.00
_cell.angle_gamma   90.00
#
_symmetry.space_group_name_H-M   'P 1'
#
loop_
_entity.id
_entity.type
_entity.pdbx_description
1 polymer ?
#
loop_
_entity_poly.entity_id
_entity_poly.type
_entity_poly.pdbx_seq_one_letter_code
_entity_poly.pdbx_strand_id
1 'polypeptide(L)'
;MEHGTDFTGLALVAAAATLCGMALARLKQPPIVGYILAGIILGPSGFALVQDRSLVGPLAELGVLMLLYFIGMELSLRSFRRIWKIAVGVSMLQITASVAIMLLFRFALGWPIEHAILFAFVLALSSTAVAIRMLEDADELRTRVGKIAVGVLIAQDLAVAPMLLVLESFTQEAEVITMAAKLALSIGLIIAAVLYFSQRRAIELPLGKIAVDKKELVPLAALTACFGCAALAGLLGLSPAFGAFMAGLLVGNSRQRKLFHDLAKPIENILLMVFFLSIGLLIDLRFLWDNIGVVLALWLFVTVFKTALNVGLLHLFGEPWRRAFLASLMLAQIGEFSFVLGATSIDHGIIQSDTHRLIVAITVMSLVTGPIWLTTMRRLQHRAAGRIDSLSRLLRFVYYRERRFFSDVKQRTTDGIKDITGKRKGALTNLTTKLLSKSNYLAEKKATLSPDILRPTKGIDAPDPSQPSEKRSFRPGEES
;
A
#
# COMPACT_ATOMS: atom_id res chain seq x y z
N MET A 1 36.82 18.90 -20.25
CA MET A 1 36.71 17.60 -20.94
C MET A 1 36.56 16.53 -19.86
N GLU A 2 35.34 16.27 -19.39
CA GLU A 2 35.08 15.17 -18.44
C GLU A 2 33.83 14.40 -18.91
N HIS A 3 33.92 13.83 -20.12
CA HIS A 3 33.00 12.79 -20.59
C HIS A 3 33.69 11.43 -20.46
N GLY A 4 34.29 11.16 -19.30
CA GLY A 4 34.53 9.78 -18.89
C GLY A 4 33.21 9.26 -18.37
N THR A 5 32.56 8.35 -19.09
CA THR A 5 31.46 7.57 -18.53
C THR A 5 31.94 6.97 -17.21
N ASP A 6 31.31 7.33 -16.09
CA ASP A 6 31.71 6.85 -14.77
C ASP A 6 31.33 5.36 -14.61
N PHE A 7 32.16 4.49 -15.19
CA PHE A 7 32.04 3.04 -15.09
C PHE A 7 32.04 2.57 -13.64
N THR A 8 32.64 3.35 -12.73
CA THR A 8 32.63 3.10 -11.29
C THR A 8 31.22 3.21 -10.74
N GLY A 9 30.50 4.28 -11.09
CA GLY A 9 29.10 4.47 -10.71
C GLY A 9 28.20 3.34 -11.21
N LEU A 10 28.35 2.93 -12.48
CA LEU A 10 27.61 1.79 -13.04
C LEU A 10 27.93 0.47 -12.32
N ALA A 11 29.22 0.20 -12.06
CA ALA A 11 29.65 -1.00 -11.33
C ALA A 11 29.09 -1.03 -9.91
N LEU A 12 29.08 0.12 -9.22
CA LEU A 12 28.52 0.27 -7.88
C LEU A 12 27.00 0.04 -7.88
N VAL A 13 26.28 0.63 -8.83
CA VAL A 13 24.84 0.43 -9.01
C VAL A 13 24.53 -1.05 -9.22
N ALA A 14 25.23 -1.71 -10.15
CA ALA A 14 25.03 -3.12 -10.43
C ALA A 14 25.35 -4.01 -9.22
N ALA A 15 26.46 -3.73 -8.52
CA ALA A 15 26.85 -4.44 -7.31
C ALA A 15 25.83 -4.28 -6.19
N ALA A 16 25.39 -3.04 -5.91
CA ALA A 16 24.39 -2.77 -4.87
C ALA A 16 23.05 -3.44 -5.20
N ALA A 17 22.56 -3.32 -6.44
CA ALA A 17 21.33 -3.96 -6.88
C ALA A 17 21.40 -5.48 -6.78
N THR A 18 22.53 -6.08 -7.16
CA THR A 18 22.76 -7.53 -7.07
C THR A 18 22.80 -7.99 -5.61
N LEU A 19 23.59 -7.33 -4.76
CA LEU A 19 23.73 -7.68 -3.34
C LEU A 19 22.41 -7.54 -2.59
N CYS A 20 21.71 -6.42 -2.77
CA CYS A 20 20.40 -6.19 -2.15
C CYS A 20 19.35 -7.17 -2.69
N GLY A 21 19.27 -7.36 -4.01
CA GLY A 21 18.38 -8.33 -4.63
C GLY A 21 18.59 -9.75 -4.11
N MET A 22 19.85 -10.20 -4.01
CA MET A 22 20.20 -11.50 -3.45
C MET A 22 19.87 -11.60 -1.96
N ALA A 23 20.11 -10.54 -1.17
CA ALA A 23 19.76 -10.51 0.25
C ALA A 23 18.25 -10.67 0.45
N LEU A 24 17.43 -9.92 -0.29
CA LEU A 24 15.98 -9.99 -0.21
C LEU A 24 15.44 -11.33 -0.72
N ALA A 25 16.01 -11.87 -1.80
CA ALA A 25 15.65 -13.21 -2.29
C ALA A 25 15.91 -14.31 -1.24
N ARG A 26 17.01 -14.23 -0.48
CA ARG A 26 17.29 -15.15 0.65
C ARG A 26 16.27 -15.02 1.77
N LEU A 27 15.71 -13.83 1.97
CA LEU A 27 14.63 -13.56 2.91
C LEU A 27 13.24 -13.95 2.37
N LYS A 28 13.17 -14.63 1.21
CA LYS A 28 11.93 -15.00 0.50
C LYS A 28 11.08 -13.79 0.08
N GLN A 29 11.73 -12.65 -0.14
CA GLN A 29 11.13 -11.44 -0.67
C GLN A 29 11.42 -11.32 -2.18
N PRO A 30 10.55 -10.64 -2.96
CA PRO A 30 10.83 -10.36 -4.36
C PRO A 30 12.13 -9.56 -4.54
N PRO A 31 12.99 -9.89 -5.52
CA PRO A 31 14.23 -9.15 -5.81
C PRO A 31 14.00 -7.64 -6.07
N ILE A 32 12.83 -7.29 -6.61
CA ILE A 32 12.38 -5.92 -6.85
C ILE A 32 12.50 -5.04 -5.60
N VAL A 33 12.15 -5.58 -4.42
CA VAL A 33 12.29 -4.86 -3.15
C VAL A 33 13.76 -4.55 -2.85
N GLY A 34 14.67 -5.45 -3.24
CA GLY A 34 16.12 -5.24 -3.15
C GLY A 34 16.63 -4.15 -4.09
N TYR A 35 16.07 -4.02 -5.29
CA TYR A 35 16.44 -2.94 -6.22
C TYR A 35 16.02 -1.56 -5.68
N ILE A 36 14.83 -1.48 -5.08
CA ILE A 36 14.37 -0.27 -4.38
C ILE A 36 15.32 0.05 -3.22
N LEU A 37 15.69 -0.96 -2.40
CA LEU A 37 16.64 -0.78 -1.31
C LEU A 37 18.01 -0.29 -1.79
N ALA A 38 18.51 -0.82 -2.90
CA ALA A 38 19.74 -0.35 -3.52
C ALA A 38 19.62 1.13 -3.92
N GLY A 39 18.49 1.54 -4.49
CA GLY A 39 18.20 2.95 -4.78
C GLY A 39 18.16 3.84 -3.52
N ILE A 40 17.57 3.37 -2.41
CA ILE A 40 17.59 4.12 -1.14
C ILE A 40 19.03 4.30 -0.64
N ILE A 41 19.83 3.23 -0.68
CA ILE A 41 21.21 3.22 -0.20
C ILE A 41 22.11 4.11 -1.05
N LEU A 42 21.97 4.04 -2.38
CA LEU A 42 22.79 4.82 -3.31
C LEU A 42 22.29 6.25 -3.53
N GLY A 43 21.01 6.49 -3.26
CA GLY A 43 20.36 7.77 -3.46
C GLY A 43 20.66 8.82 -2.38
N PRO A 44 20.04 10.00 -2.48
CA PRO A 44 20.32 11.14 -1.61
C PRO A 44 20.08 10.86 -0.12
N SER A 45 19.14 9.98 0.21
CA SER A 45 18.84 9.57 1.59
C SER A 45 19.88 8.64 2.23
N GLY A 46 20.72 8.01 1.41
CA GLY A 46 21.76 7.08 1.83
C GLY A 46 23.15 7.69 1.69
N PHE A 47 23.96 7.13 0.79
CA PHE A 47 25.33 7.59 0.52
C PHE A 47 25.41 8.73 -0.51
N ALA A 48 24.30 9.10 -1.15
CA ALA A 48 24.22 10.17 -2.16
C ALA A 48 25.24 9.99 -3.31
N LEU A 49 25.47 8.74 -3.73
CA LEU A 49 26.41 8.37 -4.80
C LEU A 49 25.77 8.50 -6.18
N VAL A 50 24.45 8.38 -6.27
CA VAL A 50 23.67 8.62 -7.48
C VAL A 50 22.74 9.81 -7.21
N GLN A 51 23.14 10.99 -7.72
CA GLN A 51 22.40 12.24 -7.55
C GLN A 51 21.73 12.68 -8.86
N ASP A 52 22.36 12.40 -10.00
CA ASP A 52 21.83 12.81 -11.29
C ASP A 52 20.77 11.82 -11.80
N ARG A 53 19.51 12.24 -11.72
CA ARG A 53 18.36 11.47 -12.19
C ARG A 53 18.16 11.57 -13.70
N SER A 54 18.79 12.53 -14.37
CA SER A 54 18.57 12.77 -15.81
C SER A 54 18.97 11.58 -16.68
N LEU A 55 19.99 10.82 -16.23
CA LEU A 55 20.46 9.61 -16.91
C LEU A 55 19.60 8.36 -16.60
N VAL A 56 18.92 8.34 -15.46
CA VAL A 56 18.16 7.18 -14.97
C VAL A 56 16.70 7.21 -15.45
N GLY A 57 16.10 8.39 -15.56
CA GLY A 57 14.69 8.58 -15.94
C GLY A 57 14.29 7.89 -17.24
N PRO A 58 14.94 8.18 -18.38
CA PRO A 58 14.58 7.56 -19.66
C PRO A 58 14.69 6.02 -19.65
N LEU A 59 15.72 5.48 -18.99
CA LEU A 59 15.87 4.01 -18.86
C LEU A 59 14.78 3.41 -17.97
N ALA A 60 14.35 4.12 -16.93
CA ALA A 60 13.26 3.70 -16.07
C ALA A 60 11.92 3.64 -16.84
N GLU A 61 11.64 4.61 -17.72
CA GLU A 61 10.48 4.60 -18.61
C GLU A 61 10.48 3.39 -19.57
N LEU A 62 11.63 3.09 -20.18
CA LEU A 62 11.77 1.87 -21.00
C LEU A 62 11.53 0.61 -20.17
N GLY A 63 11.94 0.61 -18.90
CA GLY A 63 11.62 -0.46 -17.93
C GLY A 63 10.12 -0.64 -17.71
N VAL A 64 9.36 0.44 -17.61
CA VAL A 64 7.88 0.39 -17.51
C VAL A 64 7.27 -0.21 -18.77
N LEU A 65 7.70 0.22 -19.95
CA LEU A 65 7.17 -0.32 -21.21
C LEU A 65 7.48 -1.82 -21.34
N MET A 66 8.71 -2.22 -21.02
CA MET A 66 9.12 -3.62 -21.05
C MET A 66 8.39 -4.46 -20.01
N LEU A 67 8.13 -3.93 -18.81
CA LEU A 67 7.28 -4.56 -17.81
C LEU A 67 5.89 -4.88 -18.40
N LEU A 68 5.20 -3.86 -18.92
CA LEU A 68 3.86 -4.00 -19.49
C LEU A 68 3.82 -4.95 -20.69
N TYR A 69 4.85 -4.94 -21.52
CA TYR A 69 5.04 -5.91 -22.59
C TYR A 69 5.17 -7.35 -22.06
N PHE A 70 6.02 -7.57 -21.04
CA PHE A 70 6.17 -8.89 -20.42
C PHE A 70 4.90 -9.40 -19.77
N ILE A 71 4.15 -8.52 -19.11
CA ILE A 71 2.86 -8.88 -18.54
C ILE A 71 1.90 -9.33 -19.63
N GLY A 72 1.75 -8.53 -20.70
CA GLY A 72 0.95 -8.92 -21.87
C GLY A 72 1.37 -10.29 -22.43
N MET A 73 2.67 -10.59 -22.47
CA MET A 73 3.18 -11.89 -22.91
C MET A 73 2.84 -13.03 -21.94
N GLU A 74 2.88 -12.77 -20.64
CA GLU A 74 2.61 -13.75 -19.59
C GLU A 74 1.12 -14.10 -19.50
N LEU A 75 0.23 -13.19 -19.88
CA LEU A 75 -1.22 -13.42 -19.88
C LEU A 75 -1.61 -14.67 -20.68
N SER A 76 -2.35 -15.57 -20.03
CA SER A 76 -2.87 -16.79 -20.65
C SER A 76 -4.38 -16.69 -20.89
N LEU A 77 -4.76 -16.13 -22.04
CA LEU A 77 -6.16 -15.84 -22.37
C LEU A 77 -7.06 -17.09 -22.35
N ARG A 78 -6.51 -18.25 -22.72
CA ARG A 78 -7.23 -19.53 -22.66
C ARG A 78 -7.60 -19.95 -21.24
N SER A 79 -6.67 -19.81 -20.29
CA SER A 79 -6.91 -20.12 -18.87
C SER A 79 -7.89 -19.10 -18.26
N PHE A 80 -7.72 -17.84 -18.62
CA PHE A 80 -8.57 -16.74 -18.18
C PHE A 80 -10.04 -16.94 -18.58
N ARG A 81 -10.30 -17.41 -19.81
CA ARG A 81 -11.67 -17.66 -20.32
C ARG A 81 -12.49 -18.64 -19.47
N ARG A 82 -11.89 -19.48 -18.63
CA ARG A 82 -12.68 -20.37 -17.74
C ARG A 82 -13.28 -19.64 -16.54
N ILE A 83 -12.65 -18.55 -16.10
CA ILE A 83 -12.96 -17.84 -14.86
C ILE A 83 -13.28 -16.35 -15.07
N TRP A 84 -13.26 -15.88 -16.32
CA TRP A 84 -13.38 -14.47 -16.67
C TRP A 84 -14.58 -13.75 -16.04
N LYS A 85 -15.73 -14.41 -15.89
CA LYS A 85 -16.93 -13.79 -15.29
C LYS A 85 -16.68 -13.36 -13.84
N ILE A 86 -16.09 -14.26 -13.04
CA ILE A 86 -15.76 -13.98 -11.64
C ILE A 86 -14.57 -13.01 -11.60
N ALA A 87 -13.53 -13.26 -12.40
CA ALA A 87 -12.33 -12.43 -12.43
C ALA A 87 -12.62 -10.97 -12.80
N VAL A 88 -13.24 -10.73 -13.96
CA VAL A 88 -13.59 -9.37 -14.43
C VAL A 88 -14.63 -8.75 -13.50
N GLY A 89 -15.64 -9.50 -13.08
CA GLY A 89 -16.69 -8.99 -12.20
C GLY A 89 -16.15 -8.50 -10.86
N VAL A 90 -15.29 -9.30 -10.22
CA VAL A 90 -14.62 -8.92 -8.96
C VAL A 90 -13.67 -7.75 -9.18
N SER A 91 -12.82 -7.79 -10.21
CA SER A 91 -11.86 -6.69 -10.45
C SER A 91 -12.56 -5.38 -10.77
N MET A 92 -13.60 -5.37 -11.61
CA MET A 92 -14.34 -4.14 -11.93
C MET A 92 -15.07 -3.60 -10.71
N LEU A 93 -15.76 -4.46 -9.96
CA LEU A 93 -16.45 -4.03 -8.73
C LEU A 93 -15.45 -3.55 -7.67
N GLN A 94 -14.26 -4.15 -7.60
CA GLN A 94 -13.18 -3.71 -6.73
C GLN A 94 -12.66 -2.34 -7.12
N ILE A 95 -12.41 -2.10 -8.42
CA ILE A 95 -11.97 -0.79 -8.93
C ILE A 95 -13.03 0.27 -8.64
N THR A 96 -14.30 0.01 -9.01
CA THR A 96 -15.40 0.96 -8.79
C THR A 96 -15.62 1.24 -7.31
N ALA A 97 -15.59 0.22 -6.45
CA ALA A 97 -15.71 0.43 -5.01
C ALA A 97 -14.53 1.23 -4.45
N SER A 98 -13.30 0.92 -4.88
CA SER A 98 -12.10 1.69 -4.49
C SER A 98 -12.23 3.15 -4.89
N VAL A 99 -12.70 3.43 -6.11
CA VAL A 99 -12.97 4.80 -6.59
C VAL A 99 -14.03 5.47 -5.74
N ALA A 100 -15.19 4.83 -5.52
CA ALA A 100 -16.27 5.41 -4.73
C ALA A 100 -15.81 5.78 -3.30
N ILE A 101 -15.00 4.92 -2.68
CA ILE A 101 -14.51 5.11 -1.31
C ILE A 101 -13.45 6.21 -1.26
N MET A 102 -12.51 6.26 -2.21
CA MET A 102 -11.54 7.35 -2.27
C MET A 102 -12.20 8.69 -2.61
N LEU A 103 -13.24 8.70 -3.45
CA LEU A 103 -14.05 9.90 -3.71
C LEU A 103 -14.78 10.38 -2.45
N LEU A 104 -15.18 9.48 -1.55
CA LEU A 104 -15.72 9.86 -0.24
C LEU A 104 -14.64 10.46 0.66
N PHE A 105 -13.47 9.83 0.74
CA PHE A 105 -12.34 10.34 1.52
C PHE A 105 -11.81 11.68 1.02
N ARG A 106 -11.97 11.97 -0.29
CA ARG A 106 -11.55 13.25 -0.87
C ARG A 106 -12.14 14.44 -0.13
N PHE A 107 -13.41 14.34 0.32
CA PHE A 107 -14.09 15.44 1.03
C PHE A 107 -13.50 15.68 2.42
N ALA A 108 -13.05 14.61 3.09
CA ALA A 108 -12.40 14.71 4.39
C ALA A 108 -10.95 15.21 4.28
N LEU A 109 -10.26 14.87 3.19
CA LEU A 109 -8.84 15.20 2.98
C LEU A 109 -8.63 16.48 2.15
N GLY A 110 -9.70 17.08 1.60
CA GLY A 110 -9.61 18.22 0.69
C GLY A 110 -8.88 17.88 -0.63
N TRP A 111 -8.84 16.61 -1.00
CA TRP A 111 -8.10 16.16 -2.19
C TRP A 111 -8.86 16.47 -3.48
N PRO A 112 -8.15 16.86 -4.54
CA PRO A 112 -8.76 17.01 -5.84
C PRO A 112 -9.07 15.62 -6.43
N ILE A 113 -9.90 15.56 -7.46
CA ILE A 113 -10.51 14.30 -7.93
C ILE A 113 -9.47 13.32 -8.47
N GLU A 114 -8.40 13.84 -9.07
CA GLU A 114 -7.33 13.09 -9.70
C GLU A 114 -6.54 12.29 -8.65
N HIS A 115 -6.30 12.89 -7.48
CA HIS A 115 -5.65 12.21 -6.36
C HIS A 115 -6.52 11.06 -5.85
N ALA A 116 -7.84 11.28 -5.70
CA ALA A 116 -8.75 10.23 -5.26
C ALA A 116 -8.81 9.05 -6.25
N ILE A 117 -8.80 9.33 -7.56
CA ILE A 117 -8.80 8.31 -8.61
C ILE A 117 -7.47 7.56 -8.63
N LEU A 118 -6.34 8.24 -8.51
CA LEU A 118 -5.02 7.60 -8.43
C LEU A 118 -4.92 6.65 -7.23
N PHE A 119 -5.25 7.12 -6.02
CA PHE A 119 -5.21 6.27 -4.83
C PHE A 119 -6.20 5.10 -4.91
N ALA A 120 -7.33 5.29 -5.60
CA ALA A 120 -8.28 4.21 -5.83
C ALA A 120 -7.70 3.12 -6.74
N PHE A 121 -6.99 3.50 -7.80
CA PHE A 121 -6.30 2.56 -8.68
C PHE A 121 -5.18 1.82 -7.93
N VAL A 122 -4.35 2.55 -7.16
CA VAL A 122 -3.34 1.95 -6.28
C VAL A 122 -3.95 0.95 -5.29
N LEU A 123 -5.08 1.30 -4.67
CA LEU A 123 -5.81 0.43 -3.74
C LEU A 123 -6.38 -0.82 -4.44
N ALA A 124 -6.84 -0.69 -5.69
CA ALA A 124 -7.45 -1.78 -6.44
C ALA A 124 -6.42 -2.81 -6.93
N LEU A 125 -5.21 -2.39 -7.29
CA LEU A 125 -4.22 -3.27 -7.91
C LEU A 125 -3.47 -4.12 -6.89
N SER A 126 -3.31 -5.41 -7.20
CA SER A 126 -2.61 -6.38 -6.34
C SER A 126 -1.31 -6.85 -6.97
N SER A 127 -0.36 -7.31 -6.15
CA SER A 127 0.93 -7.80 -6.68
C SER A 127 0.80 -9.23 -7.22
N THR A 128 0.99 -9.38 -8.53
CA THR A 128 0.90 -10.68 -9.20
C THR A 128 2.05 -11.60 -8.81
N ALA A 129 3.29 -11.09 -8.82
CA ALA A 129 4.47 -11.88 -8.47
C ALA A 129 4.42 -12.40 -7.02
N VAL A 130 4.06 -11.54 -6.05
CA VAL A 130 3.95 -11.93 -4.64
C VAL A 130 2.81 -12.92 -4.44
N ALA A 131 1.64 -12.67 -5.03
CA ALA A 131 0.48 -13.54 -4.90
C ALA A 131 0.72 -14.94 -5.49
N ILE A 132 1.30 -15.03 -6.69
CA ILE A 132 1.65 -16.31 -7.32
C ILE A 132 2.64 -17.06 -6.43
N ARG A 133 3.68 -16.39 -5.94
CA ARG A 133 4.67 -17.04 -5.07
C ARG A 133 4.04 -17.56 -3.77
N MET A 134 3.15 -16.77 -3.16
CA MET A 134 2.41 -17.19 -1.97
C MET A 134 1.50 -18.40 -2.24
N LEU A 135 0.84 -18.44 -3.40
CA LEU A 135 0.02 -19.57 -3.83
C LEU A 135 0.84 -20.83 -4.09
N GLU A 136 2.03 -20.71 -4.67
CA GLU A 136 2.98 -21.82 -4.85
C GLU A 136 3.48 -22.34 -3.50
N ASP A 137 3.95 -21.43 -2.64
CA ASP A 137 4.46 -21.76 -1.31
C ASP A 137 3.36 -22.34 -0.39
N ALA A 138 2.08 -22.10 -0.68
CA ALA A 138 0.93 -22.67 0.03
C ALA A 138 0.33 -23.91 -0.67
N ASP A 139 0.88 -24.36 -1.80
CA ASP A 139 0.35 -25.43 -2.66
C ASP A 139 -1.12 -25.22 -3.10
N GLU A 140 -1.53 -23.95 -3.24
CA GLU A 140 -2.89 -23.56 -3.62
C GLU A 140 -3.02 -23.11 -5.07
N LEU A 141 -1.91 -22.94 -5.80
CA LEU A 141 -1.90 -22.39 -7.16
C LEU A 141 -2.84 -23.15 -8.12
N ARG A 142 -2.90 -24.48 -8.00
CA ARG A 142 -3.70 -25.35 -8.89
C ARG A 142 -5.15 -25.54 -8.42
N THR A 143 -5.48 -25.09 -7.21
CA THR A 143 -6.81 -25.25 -6.61
C THR A 143 -7.79 -24.21 -7.15
N ARG A 144 -9.06 -24.27 -6.69
CA ARG A 144 -10.05 -23.25 -7.04
C ARG A 144 -9.66 -21.87 -6.48
N VAL A 145 -9.03 -21.82 -5.30
CA VAL A 145 -8.57 -20.57 -4.68
C VAL A 145 -7.49 -19.93 -5.55
N GLY A 146 -6.46 -20.69 -5.92
CA GLY A 146 -5.39 -20.19 -6.79
C GLY A 146 -5.89 -19.76 -8.17
N LYS A 147 -6.76 -20.56 -8.81
CA LYS A 147 -7.36 -20.19 -10.11
C LYS A 147 -8.11 -18.87 -10.04
N ILE A 148 -8.93 -18.65 -9.01
CA ILE A 148 -9.69 -17.40 -8.85
C ILE A 148 -8.76 -16.23 -8.59
N ALA A 149 -7.80 -16.38 -7.66
CA ALA A 149 -6.83 -15.33 -7.37
C ALA A 149 -6.03 -14.93 -8.63
N VAL A 150 -5.47 -15.91 -9.35
CA VAL A 150 -4.77 -15.67 -10.63
C VAL A 150 -5.68 -15.03 -11.67
N GLY A 151 -6.95 -15.42 -11.75
CA GLY A 151 -7.91 -14.76 -12.64
C GLY A 151 -8.13 -13.29 -12.31
N VAL A 152 -8.35 -12.98 -11.03
CA VAL A 152 -8.53 -11.61 -10.55
C VAL A 152 -7.27 -10.78 -10.84
N LEU A 153 -6.09 -11.32 -10.58
CA LEU A 153 -4.80 -10.69 -10.92
C LEU A 153 -4.70 -10.38 -12.42
N ILE A 154 -4.98 -11.36 -13.29
CA ILE A 154 -4.99 -11.14 -14.75
C ILE A 154 -5.98 -10.03 -15.15
N ALA A 155 -7.17 -10.01 -14.55
CA ALA A 155 -8.16 -8.98 -14.84
C ALA A 155 -7.74 -7.59 -14.32
N GLN A 156 -7.03 -7.53 -13.19
CA GLN A 156 -6.43 -6.29 -12.66
C GLN A 156 -5.31 -5.80 -13.57
N ASP A 157 -4.39 -6.67 -14.00
CA ASP A 157 -3.29 -6.37 -14.91
C ASP A 157 -3.82 -5.81 -16.25
N LEU A 158 -4.90 -6.41 -16.77
CA LEU A 158 -5.57 -5.94 -17.99
C LEU A 158 -6.20 -4.54 -17.83
N ALA A 159 -6.58 -4.16 -16.60
CA ALA A 159 -7.15 -2.86 -16.29
C ALA A 159 -6.09 -1.76 -16.12
N VAL A 160 -4.81 -2.10 -15.93
CA VAL A 160 -3.72 -1.12 -15.74
C VAL A 160 -3.59 -0.18 -16.93
N ALA A 161 -3.63 -0.69 -18.15
CA ALA A 161 -3.46 0.14 -19.34
C ALA A 161 -4.62 1.16 -19.53
N PRO A 162 -5.90 0.78 -19.40
CA PRO A 162 -7.00 1.75 -19.29
C PRO A 162 -6.88 2.73 -18.10
N MET A 163 -6.41 2.28 -16.94
CA MET A 163 -6.19 3.17 -15.79
C MET A 163 -5.16 4.25 -16.09
N LEU A 164 -4.04 3.90 -16.74
CA LEU A 164 -3.03 4.88 -17.17
C LEU A 164 -3.62 5.91 -18.13
N LEU A 165 -4.42 5.47 -19.10
CA LEU A 165 -5.11 6.37 -20.03
C LEU A 165 -6.04 7.34 -19.29
N VAL A 166 -6.76 6.88 -18.27
CA VAL A 166 -7.59 7.76 -17.42
C VAL A 166 -6.73 8.77 -16.68
N LEU A 167 -5.59 8.38 -16.13
CA LEU A 167 -4.70 9.31 -15.43
C LEU A 167 -4.12 10.36 -16.40
N GLU A 168 -3.57 9.93 -17.53
CA GLU A 168 -3.01 10.81 -18.57
C GLU A 168 -4.05 11.79 -19.15
N SER A 169 -5.34 11.45 -19.08
CA SER A 169 -6.41 12.33 -19.56
C SER A 169 -6.65 13.56 -18.68
N PHE A 170 -6.19 13.58 -17.43
CA PHE A 170 -6.38 14.74 -16.54
C PHE A 170 -5.55 15.97 -16.92
N THR A 171 -4.50 15.79 -17.72
CA THR A 171 -3.63 16.90 -18.16
C THR A 171 -4.00 17.46 -19.52
N GLN A 172 -4.58 16.63 -20.37
CA GLN A 172 -5.04 17.06 -21.66
C GLN A 172 -6.33 17.84 -21.43
N GLU A 173 -6.47 19.03 -22.04
CA GLU A 173 -7.78 19.66 -22.26
C GLU A 173 -8.58 18.83 -23.28
N ALA A 174 -8.72 17.54 -23.02
CA ALA A 174 -9.45 16.61 -23.82
C ALA A 174 -10.94 16.83 -23.53
N GLU A 175 -11.71 17.15 -24.56
CA GLU A 175 -13.16 17.12 -24.44
C GLU A 175 -13.60 15.76 -23.90
N VAL A 176 -14.57 15.73 -22.99
CA VAL A 176 -15.09 14.51 -22.36
C VAL A 176 -15.45 13.43 -23.39
N ILE A 177 -15.94 13.85 -24.56
CA ILE A 177 -16.25 12.97 -25.69
C ILE A 177 -15.00 12.28 -26.24
N THR A 178 -13.90 13.01 -26.42
CA THR A 178 -12.63 12.45 -26.93
C THR A 178 -12.01 11.49 -25.92
N MET A 179 -12.05 11.80 -24.63
CA MET A 179 -11.62 10.90 -23.56
C MET A 179 -12.45 9.61 -23.55
N ALA A 180 -13.79 9.74 -23.58
CA ALA A 180 -14.69 8.59 -23.62
C ALA A 180 -14.46 7.72 -24.86
N ALA A 181 -14.21 8.33 -26.02
CA ALA A 181 -13.89 7.62 -27.26
C ALA A 181 -12.55 6.88 -27.16
N LYS A 182 -11.48 7.51 -26.65
CA LYS A 182 -10.17 6.87 -26.43
C LYS A 182 -10.27 5.70 -25.45
N LEU A 183 -10.99 5.89 -24.35
CA LEU A 183 -11.21 4.83 -23.35
C LEU A 183 -12.02 3.67 -23.95
N ALA A 184 -13.12 3.96 -24.65
CA ALA A 184 -13.94 2.95 -25.33
C ALA A 184 -13.13 2.19 -26.39
N LEU A 185 -12.29 2.89 -27.15
CA LEU A 185 -11.37 2.28 -28.12
C LEU A 185 -10.38 1.35 -27.42
N SER A 186 -9.74 1.79 -26.33
CA SER A 186 -8.76 0.98 -25.59
C SER A 186 -9.38 -0.31 -25.03
N ILE A 187 -10.56 -0.19 -24.39
CA ILE A 187 -11.31 -1.33 -23.84
C ILE A 187 -11.79 -2.23 -24.98
N GLY A 188 -12.29 -1.66 -26.08
CA GLY A 188 -12.74 -2.38 -27.26
C GLY A 188 -11.62 -3.21 -27.90
N LEU A 189 -10.42 -2.63 -28.03
CA LEU A 189 -9.23 -3.31 -28.53
C LEU A 189 -8.79 -4.46 -27.61
N ILE A 190 -8.82 -4.24 -26.29
CA ILE A 190 -8.55 -5.28 -25.30
C ILE A 190 -9.55 -6.44 -25.46
N ILE A 191 -10.85 -6.14 -25.49
CA ILE A 191 -11.90 -7.16 -25.60
C ILE A 191 -11.74 -7.92 -26.93
N ALA A 192 -11.52 -7.21 -28.03
CA ALA A 192 -11.31 -7.80 -29.34
C ALA A 192 -10.09 -8.75 -29.34
N ALA A 193 -8.97 -8.32 -28.76
CA ALA A 193 -7.77 -9.14 -28.63
C ALA A 193 -8.03 -10.39 -27.77
N VAL A 194 -8.67 -10.22 -26.61
CA VAL A 194 -9.01 -11.33 -25.70
C VAL A 194 -9.90 -12.35 -26.42
N LEU A 195 -10.96 -11.91 -27.10
CA LEU A 195 -11.88 -12.79 -27.83
C LEU A 195 -11.20 -13.49 -29.01
N TYR A 196 -10.41 -12.75 -29.79
CA TYR A 196 -9.71 -13.27 -30.96
C TYR A 196 -8.65 -14.32 -30.60
N PHE A 197 -7.76 -14.00 -29.66
CA PHE A 197 -6.67 -14.89 -29.24
C PHE A 197 -7.15 -16.05 -28.35
N SER A 198 -8.24 -15.88 -27.60
CA SER A 198 -8.78 -16.98 -26.79
C SER A 198 -9.40 -18.11 -27.63
N GLN A 199 -9.80 -17.85 -28.88
CA GLN A 199 -10.49 -18.83 -29.73
C GLN A 199 -9.57 -19.53 -30.74
N ARG A 200 -8.47 -18.88 -31.16
CA ARG A 200 -7.60 -19.39 -32.24
C ARG A 200 -6.42 -20.23 -31.74
N ARG A 201 -5.94 -21.13 -32.62
CA ARG A 201 -4.60 -21.73 -32.49
C ARG A 201 -3.55 -20.61 -32.57
N ALA A 202 -2.42 -20.80 -31.89
CA ALA A 202 -1.40 -19.76 -31.71
C ALA A 202 -0.98 -19.17 -33.07
N ILE A 203 -0.92 -17.83 -33.16
CA ILE A 203 -0.63 -17.13 -34.42
C ILE A 203 0.86 -17.21 -34.71
N GLU A 204 1.23 -17.30 -35.97
CA GLU A 204 2.61 -17.14 -36.40
C GLU A 204 2.86 -15.66 -36.70
N LEU A 205 3.77 -15.04 -35.95
CA LEU A 205 4.14 -13.65 -36.19
C LEU A 205 4.98 -13.54 -37.46
N PRO A 206 4.80 -12.50 -38.30
CA PRO A 206 5.65 -12.27 -39.46
C PRO A 206 7.12 -12.10 -39.04
N LEU A 207 7.37 -11.35 -37.96
CA LEU A 207 8.69 -11.25 -37.31
C LEU A 207 9.18 -12.59 -36.74
N GLY A 208 8.25 -13.44 -36.31
CA GLY A 208 8.55 -14.78 -35.80
C GLY A 208 9.12 -15.71 -36.86
N LYS A 209 8.76 -15.55 -38.13
CA LYS A 209 9.34 -16.37 -39.23
C LYS A 209 10.80 -16.01 -39.50
N ILE A 210 11.14 -14.73 -39.45
CA ILE A 210 12.52 -14.23 -39.65
C ILE A 210 13.39 -14.51 -38.41
N ALA A 211 12.83 -14.41 -37.21
CA ALA A 211 13.54 -14.59 -35.95
C ALA A 211 13.74 -16.07 -35.55
N VAL A 212 12.94 -17.00 -36.10
CA VAL A 212 13.13 -18.45 -35.88
C VAL A 212 14.43 -18.94 -36.51
N ASP A 213 14.83 -18.40 -37.65
CA ASP A 213 16.07 -18.79 -38.34
C ASP A 213 17.33 -18.16 -37.70
N LYS A 214 17.19 -17.01 -37.04
CA LYS A 214 18.28 -16.30 -36.34
C LYS A 214 17.87 -15.88 -34.94
N LYS A 215 18.03 -16.78 -33.97
CA LYS A 215 17.67 -16.55 -32.55
C LYS A 215 18.30 -15.29 -31.96
N GLU A 216 19.48 -14.89 -32.42
CA GLU A 216 20.19 -13.68 -31.99
C GLU A 216 19.41 -12.38 -32.26
N LEU A 217 18.51 -12.38 -33.25
CA LEU A 217 17.68 -11.22 -33.59
C LEU A 217 16.40 -11.13 -32.75
N VAL A 218 16.05 -12.18 -32.01
CA VAL A 218 14.80 -12.24 -31.23
C VAL A 218 14.71 -11.14 -30.17
N PRO A 219 15.75 -10.84 -29.36
CA PRO A 219 15.66 -9.77 -28.37
C PRO A 219 15.39 -8.42 -29.02
N LEU A 220 16.05 -8.13 -30.16
CA LEU A 220 15.81 -6.92 -30.92
C LEU A 220 14.40 -6.88 -31.51
N ALA A 221 13.91 -8.00 -32.07
CA ALA A 221 12.54 -8.11 -32.57
C ALA A 221 11.49 -7.92 -31.45
N ALA A 222 11.77 -8.38 -30.23
CA ALA A 222 10.92 -8.14 -29.07
C ALA A 222 10.87 -6.66 -28.70
N LEU A 223 12.02 -5.98 -28.67
CA LEU A 223 12.09 -4.53 -28.46
C LEU A 223 11.37 -3.76 -29.56
N THR A 224 11.55 -4.14 -30.82
CA THR A 224 10.85 -3.53 -31.95
C THR A 224 9.35 -3.72 -31.85
N ALA A 225 8.86 -4.90 -31.43
CA ALA A 225 7.44 -5.12 -31.20
C ALA A 225 6.91 -4.25 -30.05
N CYS A 226 7.62 -4.23 -28.92
CA CYS A 226 7.25 -3.45 -27.74
C CYS A 226 7.18 -1.95 -28.06
N PHE A 227 8.29 -1.35 -28.51
CA PHE A 227 8.36 0.08 -28.76
C PHE A 227 7.62 0.50 -30.03
N GLY A 228 7.57 -0.37 -31.05
CA GLY A 228 6.79 -0.11 -32.26
C GLY A 228 5.30 0.01 -31.96
N CYS A 229 4.72 -0.91 -31.19
CA CYS A 229 3.33 -0.79 -30.77
C CYS A 229 3.10 0.35 -29.77
N ALA A 230 4.04 0.62 -28.87
CA ALA A 230 3.97 1.78 -27.97
C ALA A 230 3.91 3.11 -28.77
N ALA A 231 4.76 3.26 -29.78
CA ALA A 231 4.76 4.42 -30.67
C ALA A 231 3.46 4.51 -31.49
N LEU A 232 3.00 3.40 -32.07
CA LEU A 232 1.71 3.37 -32.80
C LEU A 232 0.52 3.76 -31.90
N ALA A 233 0.49 3.29 -30.66
CA ALA A 233 -0.53 3.67 -29.69
C ALA A 233 -0.48 5.19 -29.41
N GLY A 234 0.72 5.73 -29.19
CA GLY A 234 0.95 7.17 -29.04
C GLY A 234 0.42 7.98 -30.22
N LEU A 235 0.64 7.52 -31.46
CA LEU A 235 0.12 8.16 -32.68
C LEU A 235 -1.41 8.14 -32.77
N LEU A 236 -2.06 7.11 -32.20
CA LEU A 236 -3.52 7.04 -32.09
C LEU A 236 -4.07 7.85 -30.91
N GLY A 237 -3.22 8.57 -30.17
CA GLY A 237 -3.58 9.32 -28.97
C GLY A 237 -3.91 8.44 -27.77
N LEU A 238 -3.49 7.17 -27.79
CA LEU A 238 -3.52 6.24 -26.65
C LEU A 238 -2.17 6.27 -25.92
N SER A 239 -2.14 5.81 -24.67
CA SER A 239 -0.90 5.73 -23.89
C SER A 239 0.13 4.78 -24.54
N PRO A 240 1.43 5.14 -24.60
CA PRO A 240 2.50 4.22 -25.04
C PRO A 240 2.53 2.92 -24.22
N ALA A 241 2.20 3.01 -22.93
CA ALA A 241 2.07 1.87 -22.02
C ALA A 241 1.01 0.86 -22.50
N PHE A 242 -0.12 1.35 -23.01
CA PHE A 242 -1.16 0.51 -23.62
C PHE A 242 -0.64 -0.20 -24.87
N GLY A 243 0.12 0.49 -25.72
CA GLY A 243 0.72 -0.11 -26.92
C GLY A 243 1.72 -1.21 -26.59
N ALA A 244 2.61 -1.00 -25.62
CA ALA A 244 3.55 -2.02 -25.15
C ALA A 244 2.82 -3.26 -24.60
N PHE A 245 1.77 -3.05 -23.79
CA PHE A 245 0.93 -4.14 -23.29
C PHE A 245 0.27 -4.94 -24.42
N MET A 246 -0.30 -4.26 -25.42
CA MET A 246 -0.95 -4.91 -26.56
C MET A 246 0.04 -5.69 -27.44
N ALA A 247 1.26 -5.19 -27.62
CA ALA A 247 2.36 -5.96 -28.24
C ALA A 247 2.65 -7.22 -27.44
N GLY A 248 2.71 -7.10 -26.11
CA GLY A 248 2.90 -8.23 -25.21
C GLY A 248 1.82 -9.27 -25.41
N LEU A 249 0.56 -8.86 -25.44
CA LEU A 249 -0.58 -9.75 -25.64
C LEU A 249 -0.56 -10.48 -26.98
N LEU A 250 -0.18 -9.77 -28.05
CA LEU A 250 -0.01 -10.34 -29.39
C LEU A 250 1.09 -11.41 -29.41
N VAL A 251 2.27 -11.10 -28.85
CA VAL A 251 3.41 -12.02 -28.79
C VAL A 251 3.14 -13.19 -27.84
N GLY A 252 2.48 -12.92 -26.72
CA GLY A 252 2.06 -13.87 -25.69
C GLY A 252 1.11 -14.96 -26.17
N ASN A 253 0.37 -14.69 -27.25
CA ASN A 253 -0.56 -15.64 -27.87
C ASN A 253 -0.05 -16.18 -29.23
N SER A 254 1.22 -15.92 -29.54
CA SER A 254 1.91 -16.46 -30.73
C SER A 254 2.56 -17.82 -30.47
N ARG A 255 2.89 -18.54 -31.54
CA ARG A 255 3.64 -19.82 -31.46
C ARG A 255 5.07 -19.61 -30.95
N GLN A 256 5.63 -18.42 -31.16
CA GLN A 256 6.97 -18.03 -30.74
C GLN A 256 7.03 -17.42 -29.32
N ARG A 257 5.93 -17.38 -28.55
CA ARG A 257 5.86 -16.81 -27.19
C ARG A 257 7.07 -17.18 -26.34
N LYS A 258 7.36 -18.49 -26.22
CA LYS A 258 8.45 -18.97 -25.35
C LYS A 258 9.81 -18.45 -25.80
N LEU A 259 10.07 -18.44 -27.11
CA LEU A 259 11.32 -17.93 -27.68
C LEU A 259 11.50 -16.44 -27.39
N PHE A 260 10.46 -15.63 -27.63
CA PHE A 260 10.48 -14.19 -27.36
C PHE A 260 10.63 -13.91 -25.87
N HIS A 261 9.86 -14.60 -25.03
CA HIS A 261 9.93 -14.47 -23.58
C HIS A 261 11.33 -14.77 -23.07
N ASP A 262 11.88 -15.95 -23.36
CA ASP A 262 13.15 -16.42 -22.80
C ASP A 262 14.34 -15.54 -23.26
N LEU A 263 14.31 -15.04 -24.50
CA LEU A 263 15.41 -14.24 -25.07
C LEU A 263 15.30 -12.74 -24.76
N ALA A 264 14.09 -12.21 -24.53
CA ALA A 264 13.92 -10.81 -24.14
C ALA A 264 13.96 -10.61 -22.60
N LYS A 265 13.79 -11.67 -21.79
CA LYS A 265 13.73 -11.58 -20.33
C LYS A 265 14.96 -10.94 -19.70
N PRO A 266 16.20 -11.20 -20.15
CA PRO A 266 17.37 -10.52 -19.60
C PRO A 266 17.31 -9.00 -19.76
N ILE A 267 16.79 -8.50 -20.89
CA ILE A 267 16.68 -7.07 -21.16
C ILE A 267 15.63 -6.44 -20.24
N GLU A 268 14.47 -7.08 -20.11
CA GLU A 268 13.43 -6.63 -19.18
C GLU A 268 13.91 -6.61 -17.74
N ASN A 269 14.61 -7.66 -17.27
CA ASN A 269 15.15 -7.71 -15.91
C ASN A 269 16.10 -6.53 -15.61
N ILE A 270 16.95 -6.15 -16.57
CA ILE A 270 17.88 -5.01 -16.42
C ILE A 270 17.10 -3.69 -16.37
N LEU A 271 16.18 -3.47 -17.31
CA LEU A 271 15.41 -2.22 -17.36
C LEU A 271 14.46 -2.08 -16.15
N LEU A 272 13.89 -3.19 -15.68
CA LEU A 272 13.12 -3.22 -14.44
C LEU A 272 13.97 -2.89 -13.23
N MET A 273 15.19 -3.42 -13.15
CA MET A 273 16.13 -3.06 -12.08
C MET A 273 16.39 -1.56 -12.08
N VAL A 274 16.58 -0.93 -13.25
CA VAL A 274 16.76 0.53 -13.36
C VAL A 274 15.51 1.30 -12.92
N PHE A 275 14.33 0.86 -13.34
CA PHE A 275 13.06 1.46 -12.91
C PHE A 275 12.87 1.43 -11.40
N PHE A 276 13.04 0.26 -10.76
CA PHE A 276 12.87 0.13 -9.31
C PHE A 276 13.97 0.81 -8.51
N LEU A 277 15.20 0.85 -9.03
CA LEU A 277 16.26 1.64 -8.45
C LEU A 277 15.91 3.13 -8.49
N SER A 278 15.39 3.64 -9.63
CA SER A 278 14.93 5.02 -9.76
C SER A 278 13.89 5.38 -8.71
N ILE A 279 12.91 4.49 -8.47
CA ILE A 279 11.93 4.66 -7.39
C ILE A 279 12.62 4.72 -6.02
N GLY A 280 13.62 3.87 -5.77
CA GLY A 280 14.43 3.92 -4.56
C GLY A 280 15.15 5.26 -4.37
N LEU A 281 15.67 5.86 -5.44
CA LEU A 281 16.28 7.20 -5.41
C LEU A 281 15.27 8.31 -5.04
N LEU A 282 13.97 8.07 -5.25
CA LEU A 282 12.88 8.99 -4.91
C LEU A 282 12.46 8.91 -3.44
N ILE A 283 12.83 7.85 -2.73
CA ILE A 283 12.45 7.66 -1.33
C ILE A 283 13.30 8.56 -0.43
N ASP A 284 12.61 9.46 0.27
CA ASP A 284 13.17 10.32 1.30
C ASP A 284 12.89 9.72 2.68
N LEU A 285 13.95 9.26 3.34
CA LEU A 285 13.83 8.63 4.65
C LEU A 285 13.41 9.62 5.74
N ARG A 286 13.76 10.91 5.58
CA ARG A 286 13.35 11.95 6.51
C ARG A 286 11.86 12.22 6.39
N PHE A 287 11.36 12.37 5.15
CA PHE A 287 9.92 12.47 4.89
C PHE A 287 9.15 11.27 5.47
N LEU A 288 9.68 10.06 5.30
CA LEU A 288 9.05 8.85 5.83
C LEU A 288 9.01 8.85 7.37
N TRP A 289 10.07 9.30 8.01
CA TRP A 289 10.14 9.41 9.47
C TRP A 289 9.14 10.44 10.00
N ASP A 290 9.10 11.62 9.37
CA ASP A 290 8.21 12.70 9.75
C ASP A 290 6.73 12.34 9.54
N ASN A 291 6.43 11.51 8.54
CA ASN A 291 5.07 11.08 8.18
C ASN A 291 4.76 9.62 8.54
N ILE A 292 5.53 8.99 9.42
CA ILE A 292 5.41 7.55 9.68
C ILE A 292 4.01 7.16 10.18
N GLY A 293 3.36 8.03 10.96
CA GLY A 293 1.99 7.84 11.42
C GLY A 293 0.98 7.76 10.27
N VAL A 294 1.11 8.66 9.28
CA VAL A 294 0.25 8.69 8.08
C VAL A 294 0.51 7.48 7.20
N VAL A 295 1.79 7.14 6.97
CA VAL A 295 2.18 5.97 6.15
C VAL A 295 1.67 4.68 6.78
N LEU A 296 1.83 4.48 8.09
CA LEU A 296 1.33 3.30 8.79
C LEU A 296 -0.20 3.25 8.79
N ALA A 297 -0.88 4.38 9.01
CA ALA A 297 -2.34 4.43 8.97
C ALA A 297 -2.88 4.08 7.58
N LEU A 298 -2.30 4.66 6.51
CA LEU A 298 -2.70 4.37 5.14
C LEU A 298 -2.35 2.94 4.73
N TRP A 299 -1.17 2.44 5.08
CA TRP A 299 -0.80 1.04 4.83
C TRP A 299 -1.75 0.07 5.53
N LEU A 300 -2.07 0.31 6.81
CA LEU A 300 -3.01 -0.52 7.56
C LEU A 300 -4.42 -0.44 6.97
N PHE A 301 -4.87 0.78 6.64
CA PHE A 301 -6.14 1.01 5.97
C PHE A 301 -6.19 0.21 4.67
N VAL A 302 -5.26 0.44 3.74
CA VAL A 302 -5.22 -0.23 2.44
C VAL A 302 -5.23 -1.75 2.64
N THR A 303 -4.37 -2.27 3.50
CA THR A 303 -4.20 -3.73 3.61
C THR A 303 -5.44 -4.39 4.24
N VAL A 304 -6.00 -3.83 5.32
CA VAL A 304 -7.18 -4.40 5.99
C VAL A 304 -8.42 -4.18 5.14
N PHE A 305 -8.62 -2.95 4.66
CA PHE A 305 -9.79 -2.56 3.91
C PHE A 305 -9.88 -3.32 2.58
N LYS A 306 -8.79 -3.37 1.82
CA LYS A 306 -8.73 -4.11 0.55
C LYS A 306 -9.01 -5.58 0.76
N THR A 307 -8.42 -6.19 1.79
CA THR A 307 -8.68 -7.60 2.11
C THR A 307 -10.18 -7.80 2.42
N ALA A 308 -10.77 -6.98 3.28
CA ALA A 308 -12.18 -7.08 3.64
C ALA A 308 -13.11 -6.90 2.44
N LEU A 309 -12.81 -5.92 1.59
CA LEU A 309 -13.53 -5.65 0.35
C LEU A 309 -13.46 -6.88 -0.57
N ASN A 310 -12.26 -7.41 -0.83
CA ASN A 310 -12.09 -8.59 -1.69
C ASN A 310 -12.82 -9.82 -1.14
N VAL A 311 -12.87 -10.00 0.18
CA VAL A 311 -13.64 -11.10 0.80
C VAL A 311 -15.12 -10.96 0.50
N GLY A 312 -15.65 -9.76 0.69
CA GLY A 312 -17.06 -9.45 0.42
C GLY A 312 -17.41 -9.65 -1.05
N LEU A 313 -16.57 -9.16 -1.96
CA LEU A 313 -16.78 -9.29 -3.40
C LEU A 313 -16.72 -10.76 -3.84
N LEU A 314 -15.71 -11.50 -3.42
CA LEU A 314 -15.60 -12.93 -3.78
C LEU A 314 -16.78 -13.74 -3.22
N HIS A 315 -17.25 -13.40 -2.01
CA HIS A 315 -18.42 -14.04 -1.44
C HIS A 315 -19.71 -13.70 -2.21
N LEU A 316 -19.88 -12.44 -2.64
CA LEU A 316 -21.00 -12.00 -3.47
C LEU A 316 -21.06 -12.76 -4.81
N PHE A 317 -19.91 -13.12 -5.36
CA PHE A 317 -19.80 -13.96 -6.56
C PHE A 317 -19.95 -15.48 -6.28
N GLY A 318 -20.40 -15.85 -5.08
CA GLY A 318 -20.79 -17.22 -4.73
C GLY A 318 -19.66 -18.10 -4.16
N GLU A 319 -18.49 -17.54 -3.84
CA GLU A 319 -17.45 -18.31 -3.16
C GLU A 319 -17.77 -18.49 -1.66
N PRO A 320 -17.61 -19.69 -1.10
CA PRO A 320 -17.71 -19.91 0.34
C PRO A 320 -16.76 -19.00 1.12
N TRP A 321 -17.18 -18.51 2.28
CA TRP A 321 -16.40 -17.61 3.15
C TRP A 321 -14.94 -18.01 3.32
N ARG A 322 -14.67 -19.32 3.50
CA ARG A 322 -13.30 -19.84 3.61
C ARG A 322 -12.50 -19.55 2.34
N ARG A 323 -13.02 -19.90 1.15
CA ARG A 323 -12.31 -19.70 -0.11
C ARG A 323 -12.15 -18.22 -0.45
N ALA A 324 -13.20 -17.43 -0.24
CA ALA A 324 -13.15 -15.99 -0.41
C ALA A 324 -12.03 -15.39 0.44
N PHE A 325 -11.98 -15.73 1.73
CA PHE A 325 -10.93 -15.27 2.64
C PHE A 325 -9.53 -15.68 2.23
N LEU A 326 -9.30 -16.95 1.91
CA LEU A 326 -7.99 -17.43 1.46
C LEU A 326 -7.53 -16.71 0.18
N ALA A 327 -8.42 -16.56 -0.80
CA ALA A 327 -8.11 -15.85 -2.04
C ALA A 327 -7.81 -14.37 -1.78
N SER A 328 -8.59 -13.69 -0.93
CA SER A 328 -8.38 -12.27 -0.61
C SER A 328 -7.10 -12.00 0.14
N LEU A 329 -6.63 -12.92 1.00
CA LEU A 329 -5.32 -12.79 1.64
C LEU A 329 -4.17 -12.80 0.62
N MET A 330 -4.31 -13.52 -0.49
CA MET A 330 -3.31 -13.55 -1.57
C MET A 330 -3.37 -12.28 -2.42
N LEU A 331 -4.51 -11.58 -2.43
CA LEU A 331 -4.73 -10.34 -3.17
C LEU A 331 -4.54 -9.08 -2.30
N ALA A 332 -4.08 -9.24 -1.05
CA ALA A 332 -4.03 -8.15 -0.08
C ALA A 332 -2.92 -7.13 -0.37
N GLN A 333 -1.81 -7.59 -0.96
CA GLN A 333 -0.65 -6.75 -1.24
C GLN A 333 -0.95 -5.80 -2.38
N ILE A 334 -0.41 -4.59 -2.27
CA ILE A 334 -0.44 -3.60 -3.35
C ILE A 334 0.51 -4.04 -4.45
N GLY A 335 0.07 -3.91 -5.71
CA GLY A 335 0.86 -4.30 -6.87
C GLY A 335 1.96 -3.32 -7.24
N GLU A 336 3.00 -3.83 -7.90
CA GLU A 336 4.11 -3.10 -8.52
C GLU A 336 3.64 -2.00 -9.48
N PHE A 337 2.47 -2.17 -10.10
CA PHE A 337 1.86 -1.15 -10.96
C PHE A 337 1.53 0.15 -10.25
N SER A 338 1.40 0.12 -8.93
CA SER A 338 1.18 1.34 -8.15
C SER A 338 2.34 2.32 -8.30
N PHE A 339 3.56 1.80 -8.49
CA PHE A 339 4.71 2.65 -8.79
C PHE A 339 4.62 3.25 -10.20
N VAL A 340 4.16 2.46 -11.17
CA VAL A 340 3.96 2.94 -12.55
C VAL A 340 2.89 4.02 -12.59
N LEU A 341 1.73 3.79 -11.98
CA LEU A 341 0.65 4.78 -11.87
C LEU A 341 1.12 6.06 -11.16
N GLY A 342 1.91 5.92 -10.09
CA GLY A 342 2.48 7.03 -9.35
C GLY A 342 3.48 7.85 -10.18
N ALA A 343 4.39 7.18 -10.88
CA ALA A 343 5.38 7.82 -11.75
C ALA A 343 4.70 8.58 -12.89
N THR A 344 3.79 7.92 -13.62
CA THR A 344 3.00 8.56 -14.68
C THR A 344 2.23 9.76 -14.16
N SER A 345 1.71 9.70 -12.93
CA SER A 345 0.98 10.83 -12.32
C SER A 345 1.89 12.01 -11.96
N ILE A 346 3.15 11.77 -11.57
CA ILE A 346 4.13 12.84 -11.40
C ILE A 346 4.51 13.45 -12.75
N ASP A 347 4.78 12.62 -13.76
CA ASP A 347 5.26 13.09 -15.07
C ASP A 347 4.20 13.97 -15.76
N HIS A 348 2.94 13.68 -15.48
CA HIS A 348 1.78 14.45 -15.92
C HIS A 348 1.38 15.56 -14.93
N GLY A 349 2.12 15.79 -13.85
CA GLY A 349 1.80 16.88 -12.90
C GLY A 349 0.46 16.73 -12.19
N ILE A 350 -0.12 15.51 -12.17
CA ILE A 350 -1.38 15.18 -11.50
C ILE A 350 -1.20 15.25 -9.98
N ILE A 351 -0.02 14.85 -9.51
CA ILE A 351 0.32 14.82 -8.09
C ILE A 351 1.64 15.52 -7.82
N GLN A 352 1.80 16.00 -6.60
CA GLN A 352 3.06 16.53 -6.09
C GLN A 352 4.00 15.42 -5.61
N SER A 353 5.27 15.75 -5.43
CA SER A 353 6.31 14.81 -5.02
C SER A 353 6.01 14.10 -3.70
N ASP A 354 5.35 14.76 -2.75
CA ASP A 354 5.01 14.19 -1.45
C ASP A 354 3.96 13.07 -1.55
N THR A 355 2.93 13.27 -2.37
CA THR A 355 1.91 12.25 -2.65
C THR A 355 2.53 11.00 -3.28
N HIS A 356 3.45 11.18 -4.21
CA HIS A 356 4.16 10.06 -4.82
C HIS A 356 5.03 9.31 -3.80
N ARG A 357 5.74 10.03 -2.93
CA ARG A 357 6.51 9.42 -1.83
C ARG A 357 5.62 8.58 -0.92
N LEU A 358 4.39 9.03 -0.62
CA LEU A 358 3.41 8.24 0.14
C LEU A 358 3.00 6.96 -0.59
N ILE A 359 2.65 7.04 -1.89
CA ILE A 359 2.28 5.86 -2.70
C ILE A 359 3.43 4.84 -2.71
N VAL A 360 4.66 5.31 -2.95
CA VAL A 360 5.86 4.48 -2.94
C VAL A 360 6.04 3.81 -1.57
N ALA A 361 5.99 4.59 -0.49
CA ALA A 361 6.18 4.08 0.87
C ALA A 361 5.13 3.02 1.24
N ILE A 362 3.85 3.28 0.98
CA ILE A 362 2.75 2.35 1.29
C ILE A 362 2.88 1.07 0.46
N THR A 363 3.26 1.18 -0.81
CA THR A 363 3.48 0.03 -1.70
C THR A 363 4.65 -0.83 -1.22
N VAL A 364 5.80 -0.22 -0.89
CA VAL A 364 6.96 -0.93 -0.34
C VAL A 364 6.62 -1.63 0.97
N MET A 365 5.94 -0.94 1.90
CA MET A 365 5.48 -1.53 3.15
C MET A 365 4.52 -2.70 2.92
N SER A 366 3.63 -2.60 1.93
CA SER A 366 2.71 -3.68 1.55
C SER A 366 3.45 -4.91 1.01
N LEU A 367 4.47 -4.72 0.16
CA LEU A 367 5.30 -5.80 -0.37
C LEU A 367 6.14 -6.47 0.72
N VAL A 368 6.81 -5.69 1.57
CA VAL A 368 7.64 -6.19 2.67
C VAL A 368 6.81 -7.00 3.67
N THR A 369 5.57 -6.60 3.91
CA THR A 369 4.64 -7.33 4.79
C THR A 369 3.99 -8.55 4.13
N GLY A 370 4.26 -8.81 2.84
CA GLY A 370 3.79 -9.96 2.08
C GLY A 370 3.91 -11.31 2.81
N PRO A 371 5.10 -11.68 3.34
CA PRO A 371 5.28 -12.95 4.04
C PRO A 371 4.40 -13.11 5.29
N ILE A 372 4.02 -12.02 5.96
CA ILE A 372 3.13 -12.07 7.14
C ILE A 372 1.77 -12.66 6.73
N TRP A 373 1.24 -12.23 5.58
CA TRP A 373 0.00 -12.77 5.02
C TRP A 373 0.08 -14.26 4.71
N LEU A 374 1.23 -14.73 4.21
CA LEU A 374 1.47 -16.14 3.93
C LEU A 374 1.48 -16.99 5.21
N THR A 375 2.05 -16.48 6.30
CA THR A 375 2.01 -17.19 7.59
C THR A 375 0.58 -17.28 8.13
N THR A 376 -0.21 -16.22 7.99
CA THR A 376 -1.63 -16.19 8.38
C THR A 376 -2.45 -17.21 7.58
N MET A 377 -2.19 -17.29 6.28
CA MET A 377 -2.78 -18.29 5.38
C MET A 377 -2.51 -19.73 5.85
N ARG A 378 -1.24 -20.09 6.06
CA ARG A 378 -0.84 -21.45 6.48
C ARG A 378 -1.45 -21.85 7.83
N ARG A 379 -1.49 -20.90 8.78
CA ARG A 379 -2.17 -21.11 10.08
C ARG A 379 -3.66 -21.40 9.91
N LEU A 380 -4.30 -20.75 8.94
CA LEU A 380 -5.71 -20.94 8.66
C LEU A 380 -5.98 -22.28 7.99
N GLN A 381 -5.17 -22.68 7.01
CA GLN A 381 -5.30 -23.97 6.32
C GLN A 381 -5.17 -25.16 7.29
N HIS A 382 -4.17 -25.14 8.18
CA HIS A 382 -3.95 -26.24 9.12
C HIS A 382 -5.03 -26.38 10.20
N ARG A 383 -5.78 -25.32 10.50
CA ARG A 383 -6.81 -25.36 11.56
C ARG A 383 -8.23 -25.46 11.01
N ALA A 384 -8.49 -25.03 9.77
CA ALA A 384 -9.84 -24.90 9.20
C ALA A 384 -10.36 -26.15 8.45
N ALA A 385 -10.12 -27.34 9.00
CA ALA A 385 -10.68 -28.60 8.47
C ALA A 385 -12.21 -28.71 8.63
N GLY A 386 -12.84 -27.88 9.47
CA GLY A 386 -14.29 -27.83 9.65
C GLY A 386 -15.03 -26.95 8.62
N ARG A 387 -16.34 -27.19 8.45
CA ARG A 387 -17.25 -26.34 7.67
C ARG A 387 -17.43 -25.01 8.41
N ILE A 388 -16.82 -23.94 7.91
CA ILE A 388 -16.95 -22.60 8.49
C ILE A 388 -18.07 -21.87 7.75
N ASP A 389 -19.22 -21.73 8.42
CA ASP A 389 -20.43 -21.17 7.79
C ASP A 389 -20.55 -19.64 7.96
N SER A 390 -19.64 -18.99 8.69
CA SER A 390 -19.71 -17.55 8.97
C SER A 390 -18.33 -16.89 9.09
N LEU A 391 -18.17 -15.70 8.50
CA LEU A 391 -16.98 -14.85 8.63
C LEU A 391 -16.61 -14.58 10.09
N SER A 392 -17.61 -14.39 10.96
CA SER A 392 -17.37 -14.14 12.39
C SER A 392 -16.80 -15.36 13.12
N ARG A 393 -17.16 -16.58 12.69
CA ARG A 393 -16.58 -17.83 13.22
C ARG A 393 -15.17 -18.02 12.66
N LEU A 394 -14.95 -17.70 11.39
CA LEU A 394 -13.62 -17.74 10.75
C LEU A 394 -12.64 -16.82 11.48
N LEU A 395 -12.96 -15.52 11.61
CA LEU A 395 -12.09 -14.54 12.26
C LEU A 395 -11.83 -14.88 13.73
N ARG A 396 -12.85 -15.36 14.47
CA ARG A 396 -12.69 -15.83 15.85
C ARG A 396 -11.74 -17.01 15.97
N PHE A 397 -11.72 -17.88 14.97
CA PHE A 397 -10.91 -19.09 14.95
C PHE A 397 -9.47 -18.82 14.49
N VAL A 398 -9.28 -17.89 13.53
CA VAL A 398 -7.95 -17.45 13.05
C VAL A 398 -7.21 -16.67 14.14
N TYR A 399 -7.87 -15.68 14.74
CA TYR A 399 -7.29 -14.74 15.70
C TYR A 399 -7.61 -15.11 17.16
N TYR A 400 -7.89 -16.38 17.45
CA TYR A 400 -8.28 -16.83 18.79
C TYR A 400 -7.19 -16.52 19.84
N ARG A 401 -5.91 -16.64 19.47
CA ARG A 401 -4.77 -16.43 20.39
C ARG A 401 -4.56 -14.95 20.68
N GLU A 402 -4.67 -14.11 19.67
CA GLU A 402 -4.55 -12.65 19.76
C GLU A 402 -5.76 -12.06 20.48
N ARG A 403 -6.97 -12.58 20.23
CA ARG A 403 -8.17 -12.15 20.95
C ARG A 403 -8.12 -12.52 22.43
N ARG A 404 -7.54 -13.67 22.80
CA ARG A 404 -7.32 -14.04 24.21
C ARG A 404 -6.35 -13.07 24.88
N PHE A 405 -5.25 -12.71 24.19
CA PHE A 405 -4.33 -11.68 24.68
C PHE A 405 -5.01 -10.31 24.82
N PHE A 406 -5.76 -9.85 23.82
CA PHE A 406 -6.48 -8.57 23.88
C PHE A 406 -7.63 -8.59 24.90
N SER A 407 -8.31 -9.73 25.12
CA SER A 407 -9.31 -9.85 26.18
C SER A 407 -8.64 -9.88 27.55
N ASP A 408 -7.50 -10.54 27.70
CA ASP A 408 -6.74 -10.57 28.96
C ASP A 408 -6.18 -9.19 29.29
N VAL A 409 -5.71 -8.43 28.29
CA VAL A 409 -5.28 -7.03 28.46
C VAL A 409 -6.49 -6.16 28.79
N LYS A 410 -7.59 -6.23 28.03
CA LYS A 410 -8.80 -5.44 28.31
C LYS A 410 -9.37 -5.75 29.70
N GLN A 411 -9.34 -7.01 30.12
CA GLN A 411 -9.80 -7.45 31.43
C GLN A 411 -8.86 -6.97 32.53
N ARG A 412 -7.53 -7.06 32.36
CA ARG A 412 -6.54 -6.46 33.28
C ARG A 412 -6.68 -4.94 33.40
N THR A 413 -6.96 -4.23 32.30
CA THR A 413 -7.19 -2.79 32.35
C THR A 413 -8.53 -2.46 33.01
N THR A 414 -9.59 -3.24 32.75
CA THR A 414 -10.90 -3.05 33.39
C THR A 414 -10.85 -3.36 34.89
N ASP A 415 -10.15 -4.42 35.28
CA ASP A 415 -9.95 -4.83 36.67
C ASP A 415 -8.99 -3.86 37.39
N GLY A 416 -7.95 -3.38 36.72
CA GLY A 416 -7.07 -2.33 37.23
C GLY A 416 -7.79 -0.97 37.42
N ILE A 417 -8.65 -0.58 36.48
CA ILE A 417 -9.51 0.60 36.63
C ILE A 417 -10.50 0.40 37.79
N LYS A 418 -11.11 -0.78 37.93
CA LYS A 418 -12.00 -1.10 39.06
C LYS A 418 -11.26 -1.10 40.40
N ASP A 419 -10.02 -1.61 40.47
CA ASP A 419 -9.20 -1.59 41.69
C ASP A 419 -8.78 -0.16 42.08
N ILE A 420 -8.38 0.67 41.11
CA ILE A 420 -8.09 2.10 41.35
C ILE A 420 -9.34 2.85 41.80
N THR A 421 -10.48 2.59 41.17
CA THR A 421 -11.76 3.23 41.52
C THR A 421 -12.26 2.75 42.89
N GLY A 422 -12.08 1.46 43.20
CA GLY A 422 -12.39 0.84 44.49
C GLY A 422 -11.50 1.36 45.62
N LYS A 423 -10.19 1.46 45.41
CA LYS A 423 -9.24 2.07 46.35
C LYS A 423 -9.54 3.55 46.59
N ARG A 424 -9.88 4.32 45.55
CA ARG A 424 -10.33 5.72 45.70
C ARG A 424 -11.61 5.82 46.52
N LYS A 425 -12.60 4.96 46.25
CA LYS A 425 -13.87 4.92 46.99
C LYS A 425 -13.65 4.52 48.46
N GLY A 426 -12.81 3.51 48.72
CA GLY A 426 -12.41 3.10 50.06
C GLY A 426 -11.65 4.19 50.82
N ALA A 427 -10.70 4.88 50.16
CA ALA A 427 -9.97 6.01 50.73
C ALA A 427 -10.90 7.18 51.07
N LEU A 428 -11.84 7.52 50.18
CA LEU A 428 -12.87 8.53 50.44
C LEU A 428 -13.78 8.14 51.61
N THR A 429 -14.17 6.86 51.70
CA THR A 429 -15.02 6.35 52.79
C THR A 429 -14.30 6.35 54.13
N ASN A 430 -13.00 6.05 54.14
CA ASN A 430 -12.13 6.13 55.33
C ASN A 430 -11.88 7.58 55.76
N LEU A 431 -11.77 8.50 54.78
CA LEU A 431 -11.65 9.94 55.06
C LEU A 431 -12.96 10.50 55.62
N THR A 432 -14.12 10.13 55.08
CA THR A 432 -15.41 10.57 55.61
C THR A 432 -15.68 9.99 57.00
N THR A 433 -15.35 8.72 57.26
CA THR A 433 -15.44 8.16 58.63
C THR A 433 -14.46 8.80 59.61
N LYS A 434 -13.23 9.12 59.18
CA LYS A 434 -12.28 9.91 60.01
C LYS A 434 -12.78 11.34 60.28
N LEU A 435 -13.39 11.98 59.29
CA LEU A 435 -13.94 13.33 59.46
C LEU A 435 -15.20 13.34 60.33
N LEU A 436 -16.08 12.34 60.17
CA LEU A 436 -17.28 12.18 60.99
C LEU A 436 -16.93 11.83 62.45
N SER A 437 -15.95 10.94 62.68
CA SER A 437 -15.47 10.65 64.04
C SER A 437 -14.80 11.86 64.69
N LYS A 438 -14.01 12.63 63.94
CA LYS A 438 -13.42 13.88 64.44
C LYS A 438 -14.46 14.97 64.71
N SER A 439 -15.50 15.05 63.89
CA SER A 439 -16.66 15.94 64.11
C SER A 439 -17.43 15.56 65.36
N ASN A 440 -17.71 14.26 65.56
CA ASN A 440 -18.41 13.77 66.75
C ASN A 440 -17.58 13.99 68.02
N TYR A 441 -16.26 13.75 67.97
CA TYR A 441 -15.35 14.05 69.08
C TYR A 441 -15.34 15.55 69.43
N LEU A 442 -15.36 16.43 68.43
CA LEU A 442 -15.43 17.88 68.66
C LEU A 442 -16.81 18.34 69.17
N ALA A 443 -17.90 17.71 68.73
CA ALA A 443 -19.25 17.98 69.23
C ALA A 443 -19.40 17.54 70.69
N GLU A 444 -18.84 16.37 71.05
CA GLU A 444 -18.80 15.85 72.41
C GLU A 444 -17.94 16.73 73.32
N LYS A 445 -16.76 17.17 72.85
CA LYS A 445 -15.90 18.12 73.56
C LYS A 445 -16.58 19.48 73.79
N LYS A 446 -17.39 19.95 72.83
CA LYS A 446 -18.16 21.20 72.93
C LYS A 446 -19.39 21.07 73.84
N ALA A 447 -19.95 19.86 74.01
CA ALA A 447 -21.03 19.58 74.96
C ALA A 447 -20.55 19.51 76.44
N THR A 448 -19.26 19.22 76.68
CA THR A 448 -18.62 19.29 78.02
C THR A 448 -18.20 20.69 78.47
N LEU A 449 -18.35 21.73 77.63
CA LEU A 449 -18.10 23.12 78.02
C LEU A 449 -19.43 23.79 78.39
N SER A 450 -19.76 23.73 79.69
CA SER A 450 -20.86 24.50 80.29
C SER A 450 -20.53 26.00 80.38
N PRO A 451 -21.55 26.87 80.48
CA PRO A 451 -21.46 28.30 80.23
C PRO A 451 -21.21 29.07 81.53
N ASP A 452 -20.02 29.64 81.71
CA ASP A 452 -19.79 30.60 82.80
C ASP A 452 -18.54 31.46 82.52
N ILE A 453 -18.70 32.52 81.71
CA ILE A 453 -17.97 33.79 81.92
C ILE A 453 -18.89 34.94 81.52
N LEU A 454 -19.83 35.25 82.42
CA LEU A 454 -20.53 36.53 82.48
C LEU A 454 -19.82 37.36 83.56
N ARG A 455 -19.10 38.43 83.19
CA ARG A 455 -19.32 39.81 83.67
C ARG A 455 -18.16 40.77 83.33
N PRO A 456 -18.45 42.09 83.29
CA PRO A 456 -17.85 43.01 82.33
C PRO A 456 -16.78 43.92 82.94
N THR A 457 -15.88 44.43 82.11
CA THR A 457 -15.10 45.63 82.43
C THR A 457 -15.23 46.64 81.29
N LYS A 458 -15.70 47.83 81.68
CA LYS A 458 -15.83 49.06 80.89
C LYS A 458 -14.46 49.53 80.37
N GLY A 459 -14.47 50.12 79.18
CA GLY A 459 -13.76 51.39 78.94
C GLY A 459 -12.65 51.38 77.90
N ILE A 460 -12.77 52.36 76.99
CA ILE A 460 -11.73 53.08 76.24
C ILE A 460 -11.48 52.61 74.79
N ASP A 461 -12.24 53.28 73.91
CA ASP A 461 -11.83 54.04 72.72
C ASP A 461 -11.10 53.39 71.55
N ALA A 462 -11.75 53.53 70.38
CA ALA A 462 -11.25 53.24 69.05
C ALA A 462 -10.26 54.31 68.56
N PRO A 463 -9.31 53.95 67.68
CA PRO A 463 -8.73 54.89 66.73
C PRO A 463 -9.27 54.70 65.31
N ASP A 464 -9.49 55.88 64.72
CA ASP A 464 -10.00 56.26 63.40
C ASP A 464 -9.15 55.74 62.20
N PRO A 465 -9.73 55.51 61.00
CA PRO A 465 -9.02 55.08 59.81
C PRO A 465 -8.62 56.30 58.97
N SER A 466 -7.44 56.86 59.22
CA SER A 466 -6.84 57.85 58.32
C SER A 466 -5.31 57.86 58.42
N GLN A 467 -4.62 57.15 57.51
CA GLN A 467 -3.55 57.69 56.65
C GLN A 467 -2.68 56.59 55.98
N PRO A 468 -2.09 56.86 54.80
CA PRO A 468 -1.40 55.88 53.97
C PRO A 468 0.13 55.98 53.97
N SER A 469 0.74 54.89 53.50
CA SER A 469 2.07 54.76 52.89
C SER A 469 3.31 55.07 53.74
N GLU A 470 4.21 54.08 53.85
CA GLU A 470 5.64 54.37 53.66
C GLU A 470 6.42 53.17 53.13
N LYS A 471 7.15 53.44 52.03
CA LYS A 471 8.20 52.63 51.42
C LYS A 471 9.46 52.66 52.31
N ARG A 472 10.22 51.56 52.33
CA ARG A 472 11.71 51.44 52.46
C ARG A 472 12.03 49.95 52.25
N SER A 473 12.62 49.47 51.16
CA SER A 473 13.93 49.72 50.51
C SER A 473 15.16 49.29 51.33
N PHE A 474 16.07 48.57 50.65
CA PHE A 474 17.45 48.14 51.01
C PHE A 474 17.58 46.96 52.00
N ARG A 475 18.43 45.93 51.83
CA ARG A 475 19.50 45.56 50.85
C ARG A 475 19.86 44.06 51.06
N PRO A 476 20.67 43.42 50.18
CA PRO A 476 21.07 42.02 50.22
C PRO A 476 22.47 41.79 50.86
N GLY A 477 22.75 40.54 51.22
CA GLY A 477 24.07 39.94 51.48
C GLY A 477 23.85 38.42 51.70
N GLU A 478 24.29 37.53 50.82
CA GLU A 478 25.65 36.97 50.64
C GLU A 478 26.12 36.01 51.74
N GLU A 479 26.74 34.92 51.26
CA GLU A 479 27.55 33.88 51.93
C GLU A 479 26.85 32.74 52.68
N SER A 480 26.73 31.59 52.00
CA SER A 480 27.71 30.48 52.11
C SER A 480 27.52 29.44 51.02
#